data_AF-A0A7S2G6T8-F1
#
_entry.id   AF-A0A7S2G6T8-F1
#
_cell.length_a   1.000
_cell.length_b   1.000
_cell.length_c   1.000
_cell.angle_alpha   90.00
_cell.angle_beta   90.00
_cell.angle_gamma   90.00
#
_symmetry.space_group_name_H-M   'P 1'
#
loop_
_entity.id
_entity.type
_entity.pdbx_description
1 polymer ?
#
loop_
_entity_poly.entity_id
_entity_poly.type
_entity_poly.pdbx_seq_one_letter_code
_entity_poly.pdbx_strand_id
1 'polypeptide(L)'
;VTVDAFPTGINASRFEQILSTSMLKDKVIELQRRFDGKKLVLGIDRLDYVKGIPHKLIALEKFLEANPGWANRIMLVQIATPPKKDSARYQKLRNKVHKLVGRINGRFGTLEHAPIHYLDQPLSFVEICSLYYLADIALISSLREGMSKVAFEFIACQQRNHGVLVLSEFVGAAQTLGSGALLVNPFNTDALAR
;
A
#
# COMPACT_ATOMS: atom_id res chain seq x y z
N VAL A 1 25.66 15.92 27.36
CA VAL A 1 24.37 15.31 26.95
C VAL A 1 24.66 14.46 25.72
N THR A 2 24.30 13.19 25.71
CA THR A 2 24.49 12.28 24.56
C THR A 2 23.21 12.22 23.74
N VAL A 3 23.33 12.38 22.41
CA VAL A 3 22.21 12.34 21.46
C VAL A 3 22.58 11.35 20.35
N ASP A 4 21.71 10.38 20.07
CA ASP A 4 21.94 9.32 19.09
C ASP A 4 20.62 8.85 18.45
N ALA A 5 20.68 8.10 17.35
CA ALA A 5 19.55 7.65 16.55
C ALA A 5 19.39 6.13 16.54
N PHE A 6 18.24 5.63 17.03
CA PHE A 6 17.92 4.21 17.08
C PHE A 6 16.69 3.90 16.20
N PRO A 7 16.89 3.40 14.97
CA PRO A 7 15.78 3.12 14.07
C PRO A 7 14.90 1.98 14.60
N THR A 8 13.59 2.16 14.57
CA THR A 8 12.64 1.15 15.08
C THR A 8 12.38 0.06 14.04
N GLY A 9 12.51 -1.21 14.42
CA GLY A 9 12.14 -2.35 13.58
C GLY A 9 10.76 -2.96 13.88
N ILE A 10 10.62 -4.22 13.44
CA ILE A 10 9.48 -5.10 13.72
C ILE A 10 9.97 -6.44 14.32
N ASN A 11 9.07 -7.20 14.92
CA ASN A 11 9.31 -8.61 15.22
C ASN A 11 9.08 -9.44 13.94
N ALA A 12 10.12 -9.60 13.11
CA ALA A 12 10.03 -10.29 11.83
C ALA A 12 9.57 -11.75 11.96
N SER A 13 10.05 -12.47 12.98
CA SER A 13 9.68 -13.86 13.22
C SER A 13 8.18 -14.05 13.43
N ARG A 14 7.48 -13.06 14.00
CA ARG A 14 6.01 -13.10 14.12
C ARG A 14 5.32 -13.14 12.74
N PHE A 15 5.85 -12.41 11.75
CA PHE A 15 5.33 -12.41 10.39
C PHE A 15 5.69 -13.70 9.66
N GLU A 16 6.91 -14.21 9.83
CA GLU A 16 7.34 -15.48 9.23
C GLU A 16 6.52 -16.68 9.76
N GLN A 17 6.25 -16.71 11.07
CA GLN A 17 5.48 -17.78 11.70
C GLN A 17 4.05 -17.87 11.17
N ILE A 18 3.37 -16.72 10.99
CA ILE A 18 1.98 -16.72 10.52
C ILE A 18 1.86 -17.27 9.08
N LEU A 19 2.90 -17.13 8.25
CA LEU A 19 2.91 -17.66 6.87
C LEU A 19 2.75 -19.18 6.81
N SER A 20 3.12 -19.89 7.88
CA SER A 20 3.04 -21.35 7.93
C SER A 20 1.66 -21.88 8.34
N THR A 21 0.80 -21.02 8.90
CA THR A 21 -0.50 -21.39 9.48
C THR A 21 -1.55 -21.73 8.43
N SER A 22 -2.47 -22.64 8.75
CA SER A 22 -3.61 -22.98 7.88
C SER A 22 -4.53 -21.78 7.65
N MET A 23 -4.84 -21.05 8.71
CA MET A 23 -5.70 -19.86 8.66
C MET A 23 -5.20 -18.82 7.62
N LEU A 24 -3.89 -18.57 7.55
CA LEU A 24 -3.33 -17.67 6.53
C LEU A 24 -3.39 -18.29 5.13
N LYS A 25 -3.07 -19.58 4.98
CA LYS A 25 -3.12 -20.28 3.69
C LYS A 25 -4.52 -20.29 3.09
N ASP A 26 -5.53 -20.57 3.91
CA ASP A 26 -6.94 -20.55 3.51
C ASP A 26 -7.34 -19.14 3.04
N LYS A 27 -6.93 -18.11 3.79
CA LYS A 27 -7.21 -16.72 3.42
C LYS A 27 -6.48 -16.28 2.14
N VAL A 28 -5.24 -16.74 1.95
CA VAL A 28 -4.48 -16.51 0.71
C VAL A 28 -5.18 -17.16 -0.47
N ILE A 29 -5.64 -18.41 -0.36
CA ILE A 29 -6.38 -19.09 -1.44
C ILE A 29 -7.68 -18.35 -1.78
N GLU A 30 -8.42 -17.90 -0.77
CA GLU A 30 -9.64 -17.10 -0.95
C GLU A 30 -9.35 -15.81 -1.74
N LEU A 31 -8.35 -15.04 -1.31
CA LEU A 31 -8.01 -13.76 -1.91
C LEU A 31 -7.35 -13.93 -3.30
N GLN A 32 -6.54 -14.96 -3.50
CA GLN A 32 -5.89 -15.25 -4.77
C GLN A 32 -6.91 -15.48 -5.88
N ARG A 33 -8.00 -16.22 -5.59
CA ARG A 33 -9.10 -16.40 -6.56
C ARG A 33 -9.79 -15.09 -6.92
N ARG A 34 -9.89 -14.15 -5.97
CA ARG A 34 -10.52 -12.85 -6.19
C ARG A 34 -9.65 -11.90 -7.00
N PHE A 35 -8.33 -12.03 -6.90
CA PHE A 35 -7.36 -11.19 -7.61
C PHE A 35 -6.76 -11.87 -8.83
N ASP A 36 -7.35 -12.99 -9.28
CA ASP A 36 -6.78 -13.81 -10.33
C ASP A 36 -6.57 -13.03 -11.64
N GLY A 37 -5.41 -13.25 -12.25
CA GLY A 37 -4.99 -12.53 -13.45
C GLY A 37 -4.71 -11.03 -13.28
N LYS A 38 -4.72 -10.48 -12.04
CA LYS A 38 -4.41 -9.07 -11.77
C LYS A 38 -3.07 -8.92 -11.07
N LYS A 39 -2.37 -7.84 -11.40
CA LYS A 39 -1.23 -7.32 -10.65
C LYS A 39 -1.71 -6.50 -9.47
N LEU A 40 -1.35 -6.94 -8.27
CA LEU A 40 -1.81 -6.38 -7.02
C LEU A 40 -0.80 -5.36 -6.48
N VAL A 41 -1.21 -4.10 -6.47
CA VAL A 41 -0.56 -3.01 -5.75
C VAL A 41 -1.24 -2.86 -4.39
N LEU A 42 -0.47 -2.83 -3.32
CA LEU A 42 -0.96 -2.72 -1.95
C LEU A 42 -0.51 -1.40 -1.33
N GLY A 43 -1.49 -0.66 -0.78
CA GLY A 43 -1.25 0.47 0.10
C GLY A 43 -1.88 0.23 1.46
N ILE A 44 -1.12 0.29 2.54
CA ILE A 44 -1.64 0.20 3.91
C ILE A 44 -1.17 1.42 4.67
N ASP A 45 -2.12 2.29 5.00
CA ASP A 45 -1.84 3.58 5.62
C ASP A 45 -2.85 3.89 6.71
N ARG A 46 -2.45 4.76 7.65
CA ARG A 46 -3.46 5.52 8.41
C ARG A 46 -4.03 6.59 7.51
N LEU A 47 -5.30 6.93 7.69
CA LEU A 47 -5.89 8.06 6.99
C LEU A 47 -5.34 9.37 7.57
N ASP A 48 -4.17 9.76 7.08
CA ASP A 48 -3.42 10.94 7.49
C ASP A 48 -2.82 11.66 6.27
N TYR A 49 -2.68 12.97 6.39
CA TYR A 49 -2.15 13.83 5.35
C TYR A 49 -0.70 13.50 4.98
N VAL A 50 0.09 13.04 5.94
CA VAL A 50 1.50 12.71 5.69
C VAL A 50 1.66 11.40 4.93
N LYS A 51 0.61 10.58 4.84
CA LYS A 51 0.64 9.27 4.17
C LYS A 51 0.52 9.34 2.66
N GLY A 52 0.24 10.52 2.10
CA GLY A 52 0.30 10.71 0.65
C GLY A 52 -0.73 9.88 -0.15
N ILE A 53 -1.78 9.35 0.47
CA ILE A 53 -2.82 8.54 -0.22
C ILE A 53 -3.36 9.26 -1.47
N PRO A 54 -3.70 10.57 -1.46
CA PRO A 54 -4.12 11.25 -2.67
C PRO A 54 -3.08 11.24 -3.80
N HIS A 55 -1.77 11.36 -3.47
CA HIS A 55 -0.70 11.34 -4.47
C HIS A 55 -0.56 9.96 -5.10
N LYS A 56 -0.70 8.91 -4.27
CA LYS A 56 -0.74 7.50 -4.72
C LYS A 56 -1.85 7.26 -5.74
N LEU A 57 -3.06 7.73 -5.42
CA LEU A 57 -4.23 7.60 -6.30
C LEU A 57 -4.06 8.37 -7.61
N ILE A 58 -3.52 9.60 -7.55
CA ILE A 58 -3.23 10.41 -8.73
C ILE A 58 -2.16 9.75 -9.60
N ALA A 59 -1.11 9.17 -9.01
CA ALA A 59 -0.09 8.46 -9.76
C ALA A 59 -0.66 7.20 -10.45
N LEU A 60 -1.53 6.45 -9.77
CA LEU A 60 -2.22 5.32 -10.41
C LEU A 60 -3.10 5.80 -11.58
N GLU A 61 -3.85 6.88 -11.41
CA GLU A 61 -4.66 7.47 -12.48
C GLU A 61 -3.78 7.79 -13.71
N LYS A 62 -2.66 8.49 -13.51
CA LYS A 62 -1.70 8.80 -14.57
C LYS A 62 -1.11 7.56 -15.22
N PHE A 63 -0.79 6.53 -14.44
CA PHE A 63 -0.30 5.25 -14.96
C PHE A 63 -1.34 4.60 -15.89
N LEU A 64 -2.62 4.63 -15.50
CA LEU A 64 -3.72 4.07 -16.29
C LEU A 64 -4.01 4.89 -17.55
N GLU A 65 -3.86 6.22 -17.49
CA GLU A 65 -3.95 7.10 -18.66
C GLU A 65 -2.84 6.81 -19.69
N ALA A 66 -1.60 6.70 -19.21
CA ALA A 66 -0.45 6.44 -20.06
C ALA A 66 -0.41 5.00 -20.58
N ASN A 67 -1.02 4.06 -19.85
CA ASN A 67 -0.99 2.64 -20.19
C ASN A 67 -2.40 2.00 -20.16
N PRO A 68 -3.30 2.33 -21.11
CA PRO A 68 -4.68 1.84 -21.09
C PRO A 68 -4.83 0.32 -21.07
N GLY A 69 -3.86 -0.42 -21.63
CA GLY A 69 -3.84 -1.89 -21.61
C GLY A 69 -3.74 -2.51 -20.21
N TRP A 70 -3.38 -1.72 -19.19
CA TRP A 70 -3.32 -2.17 -17.80
C TRP A 70 -4.61 -1.97 -17.02
N ALA A 71 -5.61 -1.24 -17.53
CA ALA A 71 -6.84 -0.90 -16.79
C ALA A 71 -7.54 -2.11 -16.16
N ASN A 72 -7.59 -3.24 -16.88
CA ASN A 72 -8.17 -4.50 -16.41
C ASN A 72 -7.13 -5.51 -15.91
N ARG A 73 -5.87 -5.12 -15.74
CA ARG A 73 -4.76 -6.02 -15.36
C ARG A 73 -4.05 -5.60 -14.09
N ILE A 74 -4.25 -4.36 -13.63
CA ILE A 74 -3.71 -3.87 -12.36
C ILE A 74 -4.85 -3.52 -11.40
N MET A 75 -4.58 -3.67 -10.11
CA MET A 75 -5.49 -3.31 -9.04
C MET A 75 -4.70 -2.74 -7.88
N LEU A 76 -5.16 -1.60 -7.35
CA LEU A 76 -4.72 -1.07 -6.07
C LEU A 76 -5.70 -1.48 -4.97
N VAL A 77 -5.23 -2.25 -3.99
CA VAL A 77 -5.91 -2.42 -2.71
C VAL A 77 -5.34 -1.40 -1.73
N GLN A 78 -6.12 -0.38 -1.40
CA GLN A 78 -5.75 0.64 -0.42
C GLN A 78 -6.54 0.44 0.88
N ILE A 79 -5.85 0.02 1.92
CA ILE A 79 -6.36 -0.01 3.29
C ILE A 79 -6.02 1.31 3.96
N ALA A 80 -7.04 2.03 4.40
CA ALA A 80 -6.91 3.29 5.13
C ALA A 80 -7.50 3.09 6.53
N THR A 81 -6.64 3.02 7.55
CA THR A 81 -7.11 2.89 8.93
C THR A 81 -7.54 4.27 9.46
N PRO A 82 -8.76 4.39 10.01
CA PRO A 82 -9.28 5.67 10.45
C PRO A 82 -8.45 6.27 11.60
N PRO A 83 -8.38 7.61 11.71
CA PRO A 83 -7.65 8.27 12.79
C PRO A 83 -8.35 8.01 14.14
N LYS A 84 -7.58 8.06 15.24
CA LYS A 84 -8.13 7.93 16.60
C LYS A 84 -9.13 9.03 16.98
N LYS A 85 -8.98 10.22 16.40
CA LYS A 85 -9.85 11.37 16.62
C LYS A 85 -10.33 11.88 15.27
N ASP A 86 -11.64 11.88 15.07
CA ASP A 86 -12.24 12.37 13.84
C ASP A 86 -12.39 13.89 13.88
N SER A 87 -11.44 14.59 13.26
CA SER A 87 -11.46 16.05 13.15
C SER A 87 -11.98 16.46 11.79
N ALA A 88 -12.50 17.69 11.68
CA ALA A 88 -12.90 18.28 10.39
C ALA A 88 -11.79 18.22 9.34
N ARG A 89 -10.52 18.22 9.77
CA ARG A 89 -9.36 17.98 8.90
C ARG A 89 -9.47 16.57 8.30
N TYR A 90 -9.47 15.52 9.10
CA TYR A 90 -9.54 14.14 8.59
C TYR A 90 -10.78 13.84 7.73
N GLN A 91 -11.93 14.43 8.05
CA GLN A 91 -13.12 14.33 7.20
C GLN A 91 -12.91 14.92 5.81
N LYS A 92 -12.23 16.09 5.71
CA LYS A 92 -11.85 16.67 4.40
C LYS A 92 -10.91 15.75 3.62
N LEU A 93 -9.93 15.12 4.30
CA LEU A 93 -9.05 14.15 3.65
C LEU A 93 -9.82 12.94 3.14
N ARG A 94 -10.67 12.35 3.99
CA ARG A 94 -11.53 11.20 3.63
C ARG A 94 -12.36 11.53 2.40
N ASN A 95 -13.04 12.67 2.40
CA ASN A 95 -13.87 13.12 1.29
C ASN A 95 -13.04 13.31 0.00
N LYS A 96 -11.82 13.85 0.11
CA LYS A 96 -10.91 13.97 -1.03
C LYS A 96 -10.52 12.60 -1.58
N VAL A 97 -10.17 11.66 -0.71
CA VAL A 97 -9.81 10.28 -1.09
C VAL A 97 -11.00 9.57 -1.74
N HIS A 98 -12.20 9.61 -1.14
CA HIS A 98 -13.40 8.99 -1.71
C HIS A 98 -13.75 9.56 -3.09
N LYS A 99 -13.64 10.89 -3.27
CA LYS A 99 -13.84 11.52 -4.57
C LYS A 99 -12.85 11.03 -5.62
N LEU A 100 -11.57 10.89 -5.27
CA LEU A 100 -10.55 10.36 -6.17
C LEU A 100 -10.82 8.90 -6.53
N VAL A 101 -11.09 8.05 -5.54
CA VAL A 101 -11.43 6.64 -5.75
C VAL A 101 -12.64 6.50 -6.67
N GLY A 102 -13.73 7.23 -6.38
CA GLY A 102 -14.94 7.21 -7.19
C GLY A 102 -14.71 7.68 -8.62
N ARG A 103 -13.96 8.78 -8.80
CA ARG A 103 -13.60 9.29 -10.13
C ARG A 103 -12.79 8.28 -10.93
N ILE A 104 -11.73 7.72 -10.34
CA ILE A 104 -10.81 6.80 -11.04
C ILE A 104 -11.54 5.48 -11.36
N ASN A 105 -12.27 4.90 -10.40
CA ASN A 105 -13.05 3.70 -10.66
C ASN A 105 -14.15 3.93 -11.69
N GLY A 106 -14.82 5.09 -11.68
CA GLY A 106 -15.84 5.40 -12.69
C GLY A 106 -15.26 5.59 -14.11
N ARG A 107 -14.00 6.01 -14.23
CA ARG A 107 -13.34 6.26 -15.52
C ARG A 107 -12.64 5.03 -16.10
N PHE A 108 -12.02 4.20 -15.25
CA PHE A 108 -11.18 3.08 -15.68
C PHE A 108 -11.72 1.71 -15.25
N GLY A 109 -12.75 1.68 -14.42
CA GLY A 109 -13.44 0.45 -14.06
C GLY A 109 -14.33 -0.06 -15.19
N THR A 110 -14.66 -1.34 -15.09
CA THR A 110 -15.62 -2.04 -15.94
C THR A 110 -16.66 -2.72 -15.05
N LEU A 111 -17.62 -3.42 -15.65
CA LEU A 111 -18.63 -4.17 -14.90
C LEU A 111 -17.99 -5.25 -13.99
N GLU A 112 -16.85 -5.80 -14.41
CA GLU A 112 -16.19 -6.93 -13.75
C GLU A 112 -14.98 -6.50 -12.91
N HIS A 113 -14.47 -5.28 -13.10
CA HIS A 113 -13.20 -4.85 -12.52
C HIS A 113 -13.23 -3.40 -12.03
N ALA A 114 -12.76 -3.18 -10.81
CA ALA A 114 -12.46 -1.86 -10.28
C ALA A 114 -10.94 -1.72 -10.09
N PRO A 115 -10.29 -0.69 -10.65
CA PRO A 115 -8.85 -0.51 -10.49
C PRO A 115 -8.44 -0.20 -9.05
N ILE A 116 -9.37 0.28 -8.21
CA ILE A 116 -9.11 0.58 -6.79
C ILE A 116 -10.14 -0.09 -5.89
N HIS A 117 -9.65 -0.94 -5.00
CA HIS A 117 -10.37 -1.42 -3.82
C HIS A 117 -9.93 -0.61 -2.60
N TYR A 118 -10.76 0.33 -2.18
CA TYR A 118 -10.49 1.18 -1.03
C TYR A 118 -11.31 0.74 0.19
N LEU A 119 -10.64 0.51 1.32
CA LEU A 119 -11.26 0.10 2.58
C LEU A 119 -10.90 1.09 3.70
N ASP A 120 -11.91 1.73 4.28
CA ASP A 120 -11.77 2.64 5.44
C ASP A 120 -12.02 1.90 6.76
N GLN A 121 -11.27 0.82 6.99
CA GLN A 121 -11.40 0.01 8.19
C GLN A 121 -10.09 -0.70 8.55
N PRO A 122 -9.86 -1.00 9.84
CA PRO A 122 -8.79 -1.90 10.23
C PRO A 122 -9.05 -3.30 9.69
N LEU A 123 -7.96 -4.01 9.39
CA LEU A 123 -7.97 -5.43 9.06
C LEU A 123 -7.32 -6.23 10.18
N SER A 124 -7.70 -7.49 10.29
CA SER A 124 -7.03 -8.43 11.19
C SER A 124 -5.58 -8.67 10.75
N PHE A 125 -4.77 -9.17 11.68
CA PHE A 125 -3.37 -9.51 11.39
C PHE A 125 -3.24 -10.53 10.24
N VAL A 126 -4.14 -11.51 10.18
CA VAL A 126 -4.16 -12.53 9.13
C VAL A 126 -4.44 -11.90 7.78
N GLU A 127 -5.48 -11.06 7.69
CA GLU A 127 -5.85 -10.40 6.43
C GLU A 127 -4.72 -9.51 5.91
N ILE A 128 -4.07 -8.74 6.78
CA ILE A 128 -2.93 -7.91 6.41
C ILE A 128 -1.77 -8.78 5.89
N CYS A 129 -1.40 -9.84 6.60
CA CYS A 129 -0.32 -10.73 6.19
C CYS A 129 -0.65 -11.49 4.89
N SER A 130 -1.91 -11.88 4.67
CA SER A 130 -2.35 -12.47 3.41
C SER A 130 -2.24 -11.49 2.24
N LEU A 131 -2.61 -10.22 2.46
CA LEU A 131 -2.42 -9.16 1.45
C LEU A 131 -0.93 -8.91 1.19
N TYR A 132 -0.10 -8.81 2.24
CA TYR A 132 1.34 -8.68 2.07
C TYR A 132 1.93 -9.85 1.31
N TYR A 133 1.51 -11.09 1.56
CA TYR A 133 1.98 -12.27 0.85
C TYR A 133 1.61 -12.24 -0.64
N LEU A 134 0.39 -11.81 -0.97
CA LEU A 134 -0.13 -11.83 -2.34
C LEU A 134 0.30 -10.63 -3.20
N ALA A 135 0.58 -9.49 -2.59
CA ALA A 135 0.86 -8.27 -3.34
C ALA A 135 2.12 -8.39 -4.19
N ASP A 136 2.01 -8.01 -5.47
CA ASP A 136 3.15 -7.87 -6.37
C ASP A 136 3.96 -6.61 -6.04
N ILE A 137 3.29 -5.56 -5.56
CA ILE A 137 3.89 -4.27 -5.24
C ILE A 137 3.36 -3.77 -3.90
N ALA A 138 4.25 -3.39 -2.99
CA ALA A 138 3.89 -2.53 -1.85
C ALA A 138 4.26 -1.08 -2.16
N LEU A 139 3.26 -0.19 -2.13
CA LEU A 139 3.42 1.22 -2.48
C LEU A 139 3.28 2.11 -1.24
N ILE A 140 4.44 2.56 -0.74
CA ILE A 140 4.58 3.39 0.45
C ILE A 140 5.03 4.79 0.03
N SER A 141 4.06 5.62 -0.37
CA SER A 141 4.28 6.96 -0.93
C SER A 141 4.08 8.08 0.09
N SER A 142 4.45 7.86 1.36
CA SER A 142 4.29 8.86 2.43
C SER A 142 5.08 10.13 2.12
N LEU A 143 4.46 11.30 2.27
CA LEU A 143 5.08 12.62 2.10
C LEU A 143 6.13 12.90 3.18
N ARG A 144 5.92 12.36 4.37
CA ARG A 144 6.86 12.40 5.48
C ARG A 144 6.52 11.31 6.47
N GLU A 145 7.48 10.45 6.82
CA GLU A 145 7.25 9.44 7.84
C GLU A 145 8.54 9.05 8.56
N GLY A 146 8.46 8.91 9.89
CA GLY A 146 9.64 8.63 10.71
C GLY A 146 10.32 7.30 10.39
N MET A 147 9.56 6.23 10.09
CA MET A 147 10.15 4.93 9.74
C MET A 147 9.32 4.14 8.73
N SER A 148 8.00 4.03 8.89
CA SER A 148 7.14 3.06 8.16
C SER A 148 7.50 1.61 8.46
N LYS A 149 6.80 1.03 9.44
CA LYS A 149 6.91 -0.40 9.76
C LYS A 149 6.35 -1.28 8.63
N VAL A 150 5.33 -0.80 7.92
CA VAL A 150 4.69 -1.46 6.78
C VAL A 150 5.72 -1.95 5.75
N ALA A 151 6.81 -1.21 5.53
CA ALA A 151 7.88 -1.62 4.62
C ALA A 151 8.56 -2.93 5.06
N PHE A 152 8.91 -3.03 6.34
CA PHE A 152 9.52 -4.23 6.91
C PHE A 152 8.51 -5.38 7.01
N GLU A 153 7.26 -5.08 7.34
CA GLU A 153 6.19 -6.08 7.44
C GLU A 153 5.93 -6.75 6.08
N PHE A 154 5.88 -5.95 5.01
CA PHE A 154 5.78 -6.44 3.65
C PHE A 154 6.96 -7.37 3.31
N ILE A 155 8.19 -6.91 3.50
CA ILE A 155 9.39 -7.72 3.19
C ILE A 155 9.38 -9.04 3.96
N ALA A 156 9.01 -9.03 5.25
CA ALA A 156 8.94 -10.25 6.06
C ALA A 156 7.94 -11.28 5.51
N CYS A 157 6.87 -10.82 4.83
CA CYS A 157 5.88 -11.70 4.20
C CYS A 157 6.24 -12.13 2.76
N GLN A 158 7.31 -11.59 2.17
CA GLN A 158 7.64 -11.73 0.74
C GLN A 158 8.67 -12.81 0.41
N GLN A 159 8.95 -13.73 1.35
CA GLN A 159 9.96 -14.80 1.22
C GLN A 159 9.76 -15.73 0.01
N ARG A 160 8.56 -15.80 -0.55
CA ARG A 160 8.23 -16.67 -1.70
C ARG A 160 7.79 -15.91 -2.95
N ASN A 161 7.06 -14.81 -2.78
CA ASN A 161 6.39 -14.13 -3.89
C ASN A 161 7.28 -13.06 -4.54
N HIS A 162 8.33 -12.61 -3.83
CA HIS A 162 9.34 -11.67 -4.33
C HIS A 162 8.78 -10.37 -4.91
N GLY A 163 7.72 -9.85 -4.28
CA GLY A 163 7.10 -8.58 -4.63
C GLY A 163 8.03 -7.38 -4.43
N VAL A 164 7.74 -6.32 -5.17
CA VAL A 164 8.57 -5.10 -5.25
C VAL A 164 8.11 -4.08 -4.22
N LEU A 165 9.06 -3.53 -3.48
CA LEU A 165 8.81 -2.41 -2.57
C LEU A 165 9.06 -1.09 -3.30
N VAL A 166 8.01 -0.27 -3.47
CA VAL A 166 8.10 1.12 -3.92
C VAL A 166 7.99 2.02 -2.69
N LEU A 167 9.05 2.78 -2.40
CA LEU A 167 9.23 3.45 -1.12
C LEU A 167 9.57 4.93 -1.30
N SER A 168 8.84 5.79 -0.61
CA SER A 168 9.13 7.22 -0.60
C SER A 168 10.48 7.50 0.03
N GLU A 169 11.28 8.36 -0.62
CA GLU A 169 12.57 8.85 -0.11
C GLU A 169 12.43 9.65 1.21
N PHE A 170 11.22 10.10 1.54
CA PHE A 170 10.90 10.86 2.75
C PHE A 170 10.46 9.98 3.94
N VAL A 171 10.73 8.68 3.87
CA VAL A 171 10.39 7.69 4.89
C VAL A 171 11.68 7.18 5.52
N GLY A 172 11.76 7.10 6.85
CA GLY A 172 12.98 6.64 7.53
C GLY A 172 13.46 5.26 7.11
N ALA A 173 12.56 4.33 6.76
CA ALA A 173 12.93 3.03 6.20
C ALA A 173 13.75 3.13 4.91
N ALA A 174 13.68 4.24 4.15
CA ALA A 174 14.50 4.42 2.95
C ALA A 174 16.00 4.40 3.26
N GLN A 175 16.40 4.79 4.47
CA GLN A 175 17.81 4.71 4.89
C GLN A 175 18.30 3.27 5.04
N THR A 176 17.40 2.33 5.37
CA THR A 176 17.74 0.92 5.60
C THR A 176 17.44 0.05 4.37
N LEU A 177 16.32 0.30 3.71
CA LEU A 177 15.77 -0.53 2.64
C LEU A 177 15.98 0.06 1.24
N GLY A 178 16.46 1.31 1.15
CA GLY A 178 16.52 2.05 -0.12
C GLY A 178 17.42 1.42 -1.18
N SER A 179 18.43 0.62 -0.80
CA SER A 179 19.27 -0.10 -1.76
C SER A 179 18.54 -1.26 -2.46
N GLY A 180 17.48 -1.79 -1.86
CA GLY A 180 16.67 -2.88 -2.42
C GLY A 180 15.25 -2.47 -2.82
N ALA A 181 14.88 -1.21 -2.61
CA ALA A 181 13.57 -0.65 -2.92
C ALA A 181 13.63 0.30 -4.12
N LEU A 182 12.51 0.46 -4.82
CA LEU A 182 12.35 1.52 -5.80
C LEU A 182 12.02 2.82 -5.07
N LEU A 183 13.02 3.67 -4.91
CA LEU A 183 12.85 4.97 -4.26
C LEU A 183 12.09 5.95 -5.15
N VAL A 184 11.11 6.63 -4.55
CA VAL A 184 10.25 7.58 -5.26
C VAL A 184 10.09 8.88 -4.49
N ASN A 185 9.91 9.97 -5.23
CA ASN A 185 9.45 11.23 -4.69
C ASN A 185 7.92 11.32 -4.83
N PRO A 186 7.13 11.27 -3.75
CA PRO A 186 5.67 11.23 -3.82
C PRO A 186 5.05 12.56 -4.29
N PHE A 187 5.81 13.66 -4.30
CA PHE A 187 5.35 14.93 -4.88
C PHE A 187 5.41 14.90 -6.42
N ASN A 188 6.29 14.09 -7.00
CA ASN A 188 6.38 13.87 -8.43
C ASN A 188 5.51 12.68 -8.86
N THR A 189 4.21 12.92 -8.97
CA THR A 189 3.23 11.89 -9.36
C THR A 189 3.44 11.35 -10.77
N ASP A 190 4.09 12.10 -11.67
CA ASP A 190 4.44 11.62 -13.01
C ASP A 190 5.57 10.60 -12.97
N ALA A 191 6.61 10.85 -12.17
CA ALA A 191 7.68 9.89 -11.96
C ALA A 191 7.18 8.64 -11.22
N LEU A 192 6.29 8.81 -10.24
CA LEU A 192 5.68 7.68 -9.52
C LEU A 192 4.80 6.80 -10.43
N ALA A 193 4.26 7.37 -11.50
CA ALA A 193 3.40 6.67 -12.45
C ALA A 193 4.17 5.93 -13.57
N ARG A 194 5.50 6.07 -13.64
CA ARG A 194 6.33 5.38 -14.64
C ARG A 194 6.77 4.02 -14.13
#